data_AF-H2YAX6-F1
#
_entry.id   AF-H2YAX6-F1
#
_cell.length_a   1.000
_cell.length_b   1.000
_cell.length_c   1.000
_cell.angle_alpha   90.00
_cell.angle_beta   90.00
_cell.angle_gamma   90.00
#
_symmetry.space_group_name_H-M   'P 1'
#
loop_
_entity.id
_entity.type
_entity.pdbx_description
1 polymer ?
#
loop_
_entity_poly.entity_id
_entity_poly.type
_entity_poly.pdbx_seq_one_letter_code
_entity_poly.pdbx_strand_id
1 'polypeptide(L)'
;MAWGWGSINTQRKKATMQTYIRNLPYSVLKSIADDLDVAGTATNWRDFVLKIPRSQNDPEPRYDLQDIRRFEMIAGRGESPTTAALDAWSTTNATVQDLINLLNSLGLISMVNELKSKVMLPPAYEEAINNNQLPTELYQQPQPPRSQFNPPTCLSI
;
A
#
# COMPACT_ATOMS: atom_id res chain seq x y z
N MET A 1 46.32 -10.11 5.25
CA MET A 1 45.10 -9.62 5.91
C MET A 1 43.97 -9.72 4.89
N ALA A 2 43.14 -10.75 4.98
CA ALA A 2 42.04 -10.99 4.05
C ALA A 2 40.76 -10.38 4.63
N TRP A 3 40.24 -9.35 3.98
CA TRP A 3 38.93 -8.80 4.31
C TRP A 3 37.88 -9.74 3.73
N GLY A 4 37.30 -10.57 4.58
CA GLY A 4 36.19 -11.44 4.22
C GLY A 4 34.95 -10.59 3.98
N TRP A 5 34.59 -10.41 2.71
CA TRP A 5 33.25 -9.99 2.33
C TRP A 5 32.31 -11.13 2.68
N GLY A 6 31.82 -11.14 3.91
CA GLY A 6 30.69 -11.97 4.28
C GLY A 6 29.54 -11.60 3.35
N SER A 7 29.22 -12.51 2.42
CA SER A 7 28.01 -12.41 1.61
C SER A 7 26.84 -12.43 2.59
N ILE A 8 26.35 -11.24 2.95
CA ILE A 8 25.13 -11.12 3.76
C ILE A 8 24.02 -11.62 2.85
N ASN A 9 23.76 -12.91 2.91
CA ASN A 9 22.62 -13.53 2.29
C ASN A 9 21.41 -13.11 3.15
N THR A 10 21.03 -11.84 3.05
CA THR A 10 19.77 -11.33 3.58
C THR A 10 18.72 -12.10 2.81
N GLN A 11 18.24 -13.19 3.40
CA GLN A 11 17.01 -13.86 2.98
C GLN A 11 15.99 -12.74 2.80
N ARG A 12 15.68 -12.37 1.54
CA ARG A 12 14.69 -11.35 1.28
C ARG A 12 13.39 -11.88 1.86
N LYS A 13 12.94 -11.28 2.98
CA LYS A 13 11.63 -11.58 3.54
C LYS A 13 10.63 -11.42 2.41
N LYS A 14 9.95 -12.51 2.04
CA LYS A 14 8.91 -12.47 1.02
C LYS A 14 7.82 -11.51 1.51
N ALA A 15 7.49 -10.52 0.71
CA ALA A 15 6.41 -9.60 1.02
C ALA A 15 5.08 -10.36 1.05
N THR A 16 4.21 -9.99 1.97
CA THR A 16 2.82 -10.46 2.11
C THR A 16 1.85 -9.30 1.94
N MET A 17 0.55 -9.57 1.90
CA MET A 17 -0.49 -8.53 1.78
C MET A 17 -0.46 -7.49 2.91
N GLN A 18 -0.05 -7.91 4.12
CA GLN A 18 0.08 -7.02 5.28
C GLN A 18 1.43 -6.30 5.33
N THR A 19 2.34 -6.57 4.39
CA THR A 19 3.62 -5.86 4.34
C THR A 19 3.37 -4.38 4.07
N TYR A 20 4.04 -3.51 4.82
CA TYR A 20 3.95 -2.07 4.56
C TYR A 20 4.59 -1.71 3.22
N ILE A 21 4.04 -0.71 2.53
CA ILE A 21 4.57 -0.22 1.25
C ILE A 21 6.05 0.16 1.36
N ARG A 22 6.46 0.80 2.48
CA ARG A 22 7.87 1.15 2.75
C ARG A 22 8.84 -0.04 2.83
N ASN A 23 8.31 -1.26 3.00
CA ASN A 23 9.09 -2.49 3.07
C ASN A 23 9.03 -3.30 1.76
N LEU A 24 8.34 -2.81 0.74
CA LEU A 24 8.34 -3.45 -0.57
C LEU A 24 9.71 -3.30 -1.24
N PRO A 25 10.13 -4.28 -2.06
CA PRO A 25 11.33 -4.13 -2.86
C PRO A 25 11.20 -2.91 -3.78
N TYR A 26 12.26 -2.09 -3.86
CA TYR A 26 12.29 -0.90 -4.72
C TYR A 26 11.91 -1.22 -6.17
N SER A 27 12.34 -2.37 -6.70
CA SER A 27 11.99 -2.81 -8.06
C SER A 27 10.49 -2.97 -8.29
N VAL A 28 9.71 -3.30 -7.26
CA VAL A 28 8.24 -3.40 -7.35
C VAL A 28 7.63 -2.01 -7.43
N LEU A 29 8.03 -1.11 -6.53
CA LEU A 29 7.55 0.28 -6.51
C LEU A 29 7.93 1.01 -7.80
N LYS A 30 9.14 0.79 -8.30
CA LYS A 30 9.63 1.38 -9.54
C LYS A 30 8.84 0.91 -10.75
N SER A 31 8.50 -0.37 -10.85
CA SER A 31 7.63 -0.90 -11.90
C SER A 31 6.27 -0.20 -11.93
N ILE A 32 5.66 -0.02 -10.75
CA ILE A 32 4.36 0.67 -10.62
C ILE A 32 4.47 2.14 -11.04
N ALA A 33 5.56 2.80 -10.64
CA ALA A 33 5.82 4.17 -11.04
C ALA A 33 6.05 4.31 -12.54
N ASP A 34 6.81 3.41 -13.15
CA ASP A 34 7.08 3.40 -14.58
C ASP A 34 5.78 3.26 -15.39
N ASP A 35 4.84 2.43 -14.96
CA ASP A 35 3.54 2.27 -15.63
C ASP A 35 2.63 3.51 -15.50
N LEU A 36 2.60 4.15 -14.32
CA LEU A 36 1.70 5.26 -14.01
C LEU A 36 2.22 6.64 -14.47
N ASP A 37 3.54 6.79 -14.57
CA ASP A 37 4.17 8.04 -14.99
C ASP A 37 4.16 8.22 -16.51
N VAL A 38 3.88 7.15 -17.28
CA VAL A 38 3.77 7.22 -18.74
C VAL A 38 2.59 8.12 -19.14
N ALA A 39 2.89 9.15 -19.91
CA ALA A 39 1.89 10.07 -20.43
C ALA A 39 1.01 9.41 -21.52
N GLY A 40 -0.27 9.80 -21.57
CA GLY A 40 -1.19 9.35 -22.62
C GLY A 40 -1.93 8.03 -22.34
N THR A 41 -1.74 7.45 -21.16
CA THR A 41 -2.58 6.35 -20.66
C THR A 41 -3.94 6.88 -20.18
N ALA A 42 -4.97 6.03 -20.23
CA ALA A 42 -6.32 6.39 -19.76
C ALA A 42 -6.37 6.65 -18.24
N THR A 43 -5.46 6.03 -17.48
CA THR A 43 -5.27 6.23 -16.04
C THR A 43 -3.80 6.52 -15.79
N ASN A 44 -3.51 7.64 -15.15
CA ASN A 44 -2.14 8.10 -14.92
C ASN A 44 -1.88 8.39 -13.44
N TRP A 45 -0.67 8.85 -13.12
CA TRP A 45 -0.25 9.20 -11.77
C TRP A 45 -1.20 10.20 -11.06
N ARG A 46 -1.88 11.13 -11.77
CA ARG A 46 -2.83 12.06 -11.12
C ARG A 46 -4.04 11.31 -10.57
N ASP A 47 -4.60 10.41 -11.37
CA ASP A 47 -5.74 9.58 -10.95
C ASP A 47 -5.35 8.70 -9.77
N PHE A 48 -4.13 8.15 -9.81
CA PHE A 48 -3.56 7.41 -8.71
C PHE A 48 -3.48 8.24 -7.42
N VAL A 49 -2.87 9.42 -7.47
CA VAL A 49 -2.69 10.28 -6.28
C VAL A 49 -4.03 10.75 -5.71
N LEU A 50 -4.98 11.16 -6.56
CA LEU A 50 -6.31 11.58 -6.13
C LEU A 50 -7.12 10.46 -5.46
N LYS A 51 -6.81 9.19 -5.78
CA LYS A 51 -7.51 8.04 -5.22
C LYS A 51 -6.89 7.51 -3.92
N ILE A 52 -5.73 8.04 -3.51
CA ILE A 52 -5.10 7.64 -2.24
C ILE A 52 -6.01 8.08 -1.08
N PRO A 53 -6.51 7.14 -0.24
CA PRO A 53 -7.35 7.48 0.90
C PRO A 53 -6.50 8.01 2.06
N ARG A 54 -7.10 8.84 2.93
CA ARG A 54 -6.43 9.32 4.14
C ARG A 54 -6.05 8.17 5.07
N SER A 55 -6.93 7.19 5.22
CA SER A 55 -6.67 5.94 5.95
C SER A 55 -7.66 4.84 5.51
N GLN A 56 -7.46 3.59 5.96
CA GLN A 56 -8.42 2.51 5.71
C GLN A 56 -9.83 2.81 6.26
N ASN A 57 -9.92 3.56 7.35
CA ASN A 57 -11.19 3.90 8.01
C ASN A 57 -11.78 5.24 7.52
N ASP A 58 -11.04 5.97 6.70
CA ASP A 58 -11.43 7.29 6.18
C ASP A 58 -11.16 7.31 4.66
N PRO A 59 -12.19 6.98 3.85
CA PRO A 59 -12.05 6.85 2.40
C PRO A 59 -11.89 8.19 1.68
N GLU A 60 -11.95 9.31 2.41
CA GLU A 60 -11.71 10.63 1.83
C GLU A 60 -10.31 10.73 1.21
N PRO A 61 -10.17 11.41 0.07
CA PRO A 61 -8.88 11.64 -0.56
C PRO A 61 -7.88 12.27 0.41
N ARG A 62 -6.68 11.69 0.47
CA ARG A 62 -5.55 12.21 1.24
C ARG A 62 -5.02 13.51 0.65
N TYR A 63 -5.00 13.58 -0.68
CA TYR A 63 -4.41 14.67 -1.45
C TYR A 63 -5.50 15.46 -2.15
N ASP A 64 -5.40 16.78 -2.08
CA ASP A 64 -6.30 17.69 -2.79
C ASP A 64 -5.67 18.21 -4.10
N LEU A 65 -6.37 19.10 -4.79
CA LEU A 65 -5.88 19.69 -6.04
C LEU A 65 -4.60 20.53 -5.87
N GLN A 66 -4.37 21.11 -4.69
CA GLN A 66 -3.15 21.86 -4.42
C GLN A 66 -1.96 20.91 -4.27
N ASP A 67 -2.16 19.76 -3.64
CA ASP A 67 -1.16 18.69 -3.57
C ASP A 67 -0.85 18.12 -4.96
N ILE A 68 -1.87 17.93 -5.81
CA ILE A 68 -1.65 17.51 -7.20
C ILE A 68 -0.71 18.48 -7.92
N ARG A 69 -0.90 19.79 -7.79
CA ARG A 69 0.02 20.78 -8.39
C ARG A 69 1.46 20.63 -7.89
N ARG A 70 1.67 20.15 -6.66
CA ARG A 70 3.02 19.85 -6.16
C ARG A 70 3.63 18.65 -6.86
N PHE A 71 2.85 17.59 -7.07
CA PHE A 71 3.29 16.43 -7.86
C PHE A 71 3.50 16.79 -9.34
N GLU A 72 2.73 17.73 -9.90
CA GLU A 72 2.98 18.26 -11.26
C GLU A 72 4.35 18.95 -11.35
N MET A 73 4.75 19.70 -10.31
CA MET A 73 6.09 20.31 -10.26
C MET A 73 7.19 19.25 -10.16
N ILE A 74 6.96 18.13 -9.50
CA ILE A 74 7.89 16.97 -9.46
C ILE A 74 8.03 16.38 -10.86
N ALA A 75 6.90 16.10 -11.52
CA ALA A 75 6.87 15.59 -12.89
C ALA A 75 7.57 16.55 -13.88
N GLY A 76 7.36 17.87 -13.73
CA GLY A 76 8.00 18.90 -14.55
C GLY A 76 9.52 18.98 -14.41
N ARG A 77 10.09 18.43 -13.34
CA ARG A 77 11.55 18.30 -13.14
C ARG A 77 12.14 17.03 -13.74
N GLY A 78 11.30 16.17 -14.33
CA GLY A 78 11.71 14.85 -14.82
C GLY A 78 11.84 13.80 -13.71
N GLU A 79 11.29 14.09 -12.52
CA GLU A 79 11.22 13.13 -11.41
C GLU A 79 9.88 12.37 -11.46
N SER A 80 9.82 11.22 -10.78
CA SER A 80 8.64 10.36 -10.75
C SER A 80 7.61 10.85 -9.73
N PRO A 81 6.46 11.40 -10.15
CA PRO A 81 5.39 11.79 -9.23
C PRO A 81 4.78 10.57 -8.52
N THR A 82 4.66 9.42 -9.19
CA THR A 82 4.20 8.18 -8.55
C THR A 82 5.12 7.71 -7.44
N THR A 83 6.45 7.73 -7.66
CA THR A 83 7.41 7.34 -6.62
C THR A 83 7.29 8.27 -5.40
N ALA A 84 7.23 9.58 -5.62
CA ALA A 84 7.06 10.55 -4.55
C ALA A 84 5.75 10.33 -3.76
N ALA A 85 4.67 10.00 -4.47
CA ALA A 85 3.38 9.71 -3.84
C ALA A 85 3.41 8.42 -3.02
N LEU A 86 4.03 7.36 -3.55
CA LEU A 86 4.22 6.09 -2.83
C LEU A 86 5.07 6.26 -1.57
N ASP A 87 6.17 7.01 -1.66
CA ASP A 87 7.02 7.32 -0.51
C ASP A 87 6.24 8.08 0.57
N ALA A 88 5.53 9.14 0.17
CA ALA A 88 4.71 9.92 1.08
C ALA A 88 3.59 9.08 1.73
N TRP A 89 2.92 8.22 0.96
CA TRP A 89 1.86 7.34 1.46
C TRP A 89 2.40 6.23 2.37
N SER A 90 3.62 5.76 2.12
CA SER A 90 4.27 4.73 2.94
C SER A 90 4.51 5.16 4.40
N THR A 91 4.51 6.47 4.66
CA THR A 91 4.62 7.04 6.01
C THR A 91 3.38 6.78 6.87
N THR A 92 2.23 6.43 6.28
CA THR A 92 0.98 6.20 7.02
C THR A 92 0.67 4.74 7.27
N ASN A 93 1.70 3.89 7.26
CA ASN A 93 1.55 2.44 7.46
C ASN A 93 0.62 1.80 6.44
N ALA A 94 0.50 2.37 5.23
CA ALA A 94 -0.20 1.74 4.13
C ALA A 94 0.45 0.41 3.76
N THR A 95 -0.36 -0.58 3.43
CA THR A 95 0.04 -1.96 3.16
C THR A 95 -0.01 -2.28 1.66
N VAL A 96 0.59 -3.41 1.27
CA VAL A 96 0.47 -3.96 -0.10
C VAL A 96 -0.99 -4.15 -0.49
N GLN A 97 -1.82 -4.58 0.46
CA GLN A 97 -3.24 -4.77 0.24
C GLN A 97 -3.96 -3.44 -0.09
N ASP A 98 -3.59 -2.35 0.59
CA ASP A 98 -4.14 -1.02 0.29
C ASP A 98 -3.78 -0.57 -1.12
N LEU A 99 -2.53 -0.80 -1.53
CA LEU A 99 -2.06 -0.52 -2.88
C LEU A 99 -2.83 -1.35 -3.93
N ILE A 100 -3.07 -2.64 -3.68
CA ILE A 100 -3.88 -3.50 -4.56
C ILE A 100 -5.32 -3.01 -4.66
N ASN A 101 -5.92 -2.64 -3.53
CA ASN A 101 -7.30 -2.14 -3.50
C ASN A 101 -7.43 -0.85 -4.32
N LEU A 102 -6.47 0.06 -4.16
CA LEU A 102 -6.41 1.31 -4.93
C LEU A 102 -6.25 1.04 -6.43
N LEU A 103 -5.28 0.21 -6.84
CA LEU A 103 -5.07 -0.14 -8.25
C LEU A 103 -6.30 -0.83 -8.87
N ASN A 104 -6.98 -1.71 -8.13
CA ASN A 104 -8.26 -2.30 -8.56
C ASN A 104 -9.34 -1.24 -8.76
N SER A 105 -9.45 -0.26 -7.85
CA SER A 105 -10.43 0.82 -7.96
C SER A 105 -10.22 1.72 -9.18
N LEU A 106 -9.00 1.71 -9.73
CA LEU A 106 -8.62 2.39 -10.96
C LEU A 106 -8.70 1.48 -12.20
N GLY A 107 -9.07 0.21 -12.05
CA GLY A 107 -9.14 -0.75 -13.15
C GLY A 107 -7.78 -1.23 -13.67
N LEU A 108 -6.69 -1.02 -12.91
CA LEU A 108 -5.32 -1.38 -13.29
C LEU A 108 -5.02 -2.87 -13.02
N ILE A 109 -5.82 -3.76 -13.61
CA ILE A 109 -5.82 -5.20 -13.32
C ILE A 109 -4.47 -5.87 -13.64
N SER A 110 -3.79 -5.44 -14.71
CA SER A 110 -2.47 -5.98 -15.06
C SER A 110 -1.44 -5.73 -13.95
N MET A 111 -1.38 -4.50 -13.44
CA MET A 111 -0.47 -4.12 -12.35
C MET A 111 -0.81 -4.86 -11.05
N VAL A 112 -2.10 -5.07 -10.79
CA VAL A 112 -2.55 -5.87 -9.64
C VAL A 112 -2.05 -7.31 -9.76
N ASN A 113 -2.22 -7.95 -10.92
CA ASN A 113 -1.77 -9.32 -11.14
C ASN A 113 -0.25 -9.43 -11.01
N GLU A 114 0.49 -8.46 -11.56
CA GLU A 114 1.93 -8.39 -11.41
C GLU A 114 2.34 -8.24 -9.95
N LEU A 115 1.73 -7.30 -9.21
CA LEU A 115 2.02 -7.09 -7.79
C LEU A 115 1.71 -8.34 -6.96
N LYS A 116 0.59 -9.00 -7.23
CA LYS A 116 0.22 -10.27 -6.59
C LYS A 116 1.22 -11.37 -6.90
N SER A 117 1.76 -11.46 -8.12
CA SER A 117 2.78 -12.47 -8.47
C SER A 117 4.09 -12.29 -7.69
N LYS A 118 4.40 -11.06 -7.27
CA LYS A 118 5.61 -10.71 -6.52
C LYS A 118 5.43 -10.81 -5.00
N VAL A 119 4.21 -10.98 -4.52
CA VAL A 119 3.84 -10.99 -3.10
C VAL A 119 3.33 -12.39 -2.76
N MET A 120 3.88 -13.02 -1.72
CA MET A 120 3.32 -14.26 -1.21
C MET A 120 2.02 -13.92 -0.52
N LEU A 121 0.91 -14.28 -1.13
CA LEU A 121 -0.35 -13.99 -0.51
C LEU A 121 -0.64 -15.06 0.61
N PRO A 122 -1.40 -14.75 1.69
CA PRO A 122 -1.69 -15.69 2.80
C PRO A 122 -2.87 -16.68 2.58
N PRO A 123 -2.80 -18.00 2.83
CA PRO A 123 -3.76 -19.04 2.38
C PRO A 123 -5.25 -18.65 2.19
N ALA A 124 -5.86 -17.90 3.12
CA ALA A 124 -7.21 -17.35 3.01
C ALA A 124 -7.53 -16.53 1.74
N TYR A 125 -6.57 -15.86 1.09
CA TYR A 125 -6.86 -15.15 -0.18
C TYR A 125 -6.83 -16.09 -1.39
N GLU A 126 -6.07 -17.21 -1.38
CA GLU A 126 -5.99 -18.14 -2.53
C GLU A 126 -7.38 -18.67 -2.80
N GLU A 127 -8.05 -19.04 -1.71
CA GLU A 127 -9.44 -19.51 -1.70
C GLU A 127 -10.39 -18.42 -2.20
N ALA A 128 -10.26 -17.17 -1.73
CA ALA A 128 -11.14 -16.06 -2.14
C ALA A 128 -10.98 -15.68 -3.63
N ILE A 129 -9.75 -15.66 -4.16
CA ILE A 129 -9.49 -15.37 -5.58
C ILE A 129 -10.02 -16.51 -6.46
N ASN A 130 -9.79 -17.77 -6.09
CA ASN A 130 -10.27 -18.92 -6.85
C ASN A 130 -11.81 -18.95 -6.94
N ASN A 131 -12.49 -18.37 -5.93
CA ASN A 131 -13.94 -18.32 -5.84
C ASN A 131 -14.57 -17.05 -6.45
N ASN A 132 -13.80 -16.17 -7.12
CA ASN A 132 -14.30 -14.88 -7.65
C ASN A 132 -15.02 -14.00 -6.60
N GLN A 133 -14.66 -14.11 -5.32
CA GLN A 133 -15.22 -13.27 -4.25
C GLN A 133 -14.25 -12.12 -3.93
N LEU A 134 -14.74 -10.88 -4.03
CA LEU A 134 -14.02 -9.68 -3.62
C LEU A 134 -13.79 -9.70 -2.09
N PRO A 135 -12.55 -9.47 -1.58
CA PRO A 135 -12.21 -9.68 -0.16
C PRO A 135 -12.81 -8.68 0.85
N THR A 136 -13.80 -7.86 0.47
CA THR A 136 -14.37 -6.82 1.32
C THR A 136 -14.98 -7.40 2.61
N GLU A 137 -15.40 -8.67 2.60
CA GLU A 137 -16.04 -9.33 3.76
C GLU A 137 -15.03 -9.78 4.84
N LEU A 138 -13.75 -9.96 4.54
CA LEU A 138 -12.76 -10.49 5.49
C LEU A 138 -12.25 -9.48 6.53
N TYR A 139 -12.67 -8.22 6.44
CA TYR A 139 -12.33 -7.18 7.42
C TYR A 139 -13.32 -7.06 8.58
N GLN A 140 -14.41 -7.83 8.57
CA GLN A 140 -15.31 -7.97 9.72
C GLN A 140 -14.72 -8.96 10.73
N GLN A 141 -13.51 -8.72 11.22
CA GLN A 141 -13.08 -9.39 12.44
C GLN A 141 -13.91 -8.84 13.61
N PRO A 142 -14.60 -9.68 14.41
CA PRO A 142 -15.18 -9.22 15.66
C PRO A 142 -14.06 -8.62 16.51
N GLN A 143 -14.21 -7.36 16.89
CA GLN A 143 -13.29 -6.70 17.83
C GLN A 143 -13.16 -7.61 19.06
N PRO A 144 -11.95 -7.90 19.57
CA PRO A 144 -11.83 -8.58 20.84
C PRO A 144 -12.61 -7.75 21.88
N PRO A 145 -13.40 -8.38 22.77
CA PRO A 145 -14.20 -7.64 23.73
C PRO A 145 -13.26 -6.72 24.51
N ARG A 146 -13.56 -5.41 24.48
CA ARG A 146 -12.87 -4.42 25.32
C ARG A 146 -12.92 -4.94 26.75
N SER A 147 -11.76 -5.30 27.29
CA SER A 147 -11.60 -5.52 28.72
C SER A 147 -12.10 -4.27 29.42
N GLN A 148 -13.23 -4.39 30.12
CA GLN A 148 -13.78 -3.31 30.94
C GLN A 148 -12.73 -2.96 31.99
N PHE A 149 -12.09 -1.80 31.83
CA PHE A 149 -11.23 -1.25 32.86
C PHE A 149 -12.14 -0.73 33.96
N ASN A 150 -12.31 -1.51 35.03
CA ASN A 150 -13.00 -1.04 36.22
C ASN A 150 -12.02 -0.17 37.01
N PRO A 151 -12.24 1.16 37.13
CA PRO A 151 -11.43 1.97 38.01
C PRO A 151 -11.64 1.53 39.47
N PRO A 152 -10.61 1.54 40.32
CA PRO A 152 -10.77 1.21 41.72
C PRO A 152 -11.70 2.23 42.39
N THR A 153 -12.75 1.73 43.02
CA THR A 153 -13.68 2.50 43.83
C THR A 153 -12.91 3.16 44.98
N CYS A 154 -12.77 4.48 44.95
CA CYS A 154 -12.34 5.22 46.13
C CYS A 154 -13.43 5.07 47.20
N LEU A 155 -13.11 4.37 48.28
CA LEU A 155 -13.90 4.36 49.51
C LEU A 155 -13.83 5.75 50.14
N SER A 156 -14.96 6.46 50.13
CA SER A 156 -15.15 7.65 50.95
C SER A 156 -15.27 7.22 52.41
N ILE A 157 -14.35 7.70 53.26
CA ILE A 157 -14.53 7.77 54.71
C ILE A 157 -15.05 9.17 55.04
#